data_AF-A0A2K1KEI7-F1
#
_entry.id   AF-A0A2K1KEI7-F1
#
_cell.length_a   1.000
_cell.length_b   1.000
_cell.length_c   1.000
_cell.angle_alpha   90.00
_cell.angle_beta   90.00
_cell.angle_gamma   90.00
#
_symmetry.space_group_name_H-M   'P 1'
#
loop_
_entity.id
_entity.type
_entity.pdbx_description
1 polymer ?
#
loop_
_entity_poly.entity_id
_entity_poly.type
_entity_poly.pdbx_seq_one_letter_code
_entity_poly.pdbx_strand_id
1 'polypeptide(L)' 'MAHNLKVFKYVELLNVEYFKDLNLYYIINYYSQINFNFKDTKLMKEFNF' A
#
# COMPACT_ATOMS: atom_id res chain seq x y z
N MET A 1 18.98 9.52 7.60
CA MET A 1 18.24 8.86 6.51
C MET A 1 17.73 7.45 6.92
N ALA A 2 17.19 7.25 8.13
CA ALA A 2 16.85 5.90 8.65
C ALA A 2 15.48 5.78 9.36
N HIS A 3 14.70 6.86 9.47
CA HIS A 3 13.47 6.84 10.27
C HIS A 3 12.30 6.10 9.60
N ASN A 4 12.30 5.96 8.26
CA ASN A 4 11.14 5.44 7.52
C ASN A 4 11.17 3.92 7.28
N LEU A 5 12.29 3.25 7.53
CA LEU A 5 12.44 1.79 7.28
C LEU A 5 11.69 0.91 8.31
N LYS A 6 11.38 1.46 9.50
CA LYS A 6 10.72 0.68 10.57
C LYS A 6 9.30 0.24 10.21
N VAL A 7 8.60 1.00 9.36
CA VAL A 7 7.22 0.72 8.95
C VAL A 7 7.17 -0.37 7.87
N PHE A 8 8.07 -0.30 6.88
CA PHE A 8 8.12 -1.27 5.78
C PHE A 8 8.43 -2.70 6.23
N LYS A 9 9.03 -2.89 7.43
CA LYS A 9 9.25 -4.22 8.01
C LYS A 9 7.96 -5.04 8.16
N TYR A 10 6.81 -4.38 8.31
CA TYR A 10 5.54 -5.05 8.57
C TYR A 10 4.66 -5.24 7.32
N VAL A 11 5.10 -4.74 6.16
CA VAL A 11 4.41 -4.95 4.89
C VAL A 11 4.68 -6.37 4.42
N GLU A 12 3.63 -7.16 4.25
CA GLU A 12 3.72 -8.55 3.77
C GLU A 12 3.54 -8.61 2.26
N LEU A 13 2.60 -7.81 1.73
CA LEU A 13 2.22 -7.85 0.33
C LEU A 13 2.02 -6.44 -0.21
N LEU A 14 2.58 -6.20 -1.38
CA LEU A 14 2.36 -5.02 -2.19
C LEU A 14 1.67 -5.45 -3.47
N ASN A 15 0.44 -4.98 -3.68
CA ASN A 15 -0.32 -5.23 -4.91
C ASN A 15 -0.52 -3.93 -5.68
N VAL A 16 -0.33 -3.98 -7.00
CA VAL A 16 -0.60 -2.85 -7.89
C VAL A 16 -1.66 -3.28 -8.88
N GLU A 17 -2.80 -2.60 -8.82
CA GLU A 17 -3.94 -2.87 -9.70
C GLU A 17 -4.02 -1.77 -10.75
N TYR A 18 -3.89 -2.17 -12.02
CA TYR A 18 -3.99 -1.28 -13.17
C TYR A 18 -5.31 -1.51 -13.89
N PHE A 19 -6.13 -0.47 -14.00
CA PHE A 19 -7.43 -0.53 -14.64
C PHE A 19 -7.32 -0.04 -16.09
N LYS A 20 -7.02 -0.99 -16.98
CA LYS A 20 -6.76 -0.75 -18.41
C LYS A 20 -7.98 -0.19 -19.16
N ASP A 21 -9.19 -0.58 -18.73
CA ASP A 21 -10.43 -0.23 -19.44
C ASP A 21 -10.73 1.27 -19.42
N LEU A 22 -10.09 2.01 -18.53
CA LEU A 22 -10.34 3.43 -18.36
C LEU A 22 -9.11 4.30 -18.65
N ASN A 23 -7.88 3.77 -18.72
CA ASN A 23 -6.65 4.58 -18.75
C ASN A 23 -6.57 5.62 -17.61
N LEU A 24 -7.42 5.48 -16.57
CA LEU A 24 -7.70 6.57 -15.65
C LEU A 24 -6.90 6.50 -14.36
N TYR A 25 -6.55 5.30 -13.87
CA TYR A 25 -5.82 5.19 -12.60
C TYR A 25 -5.14 3.84 -12.34
N TYR A 26 -4.21 3.88 -11.38
CA TYR A 26 -3.69 2.69 -10.72
C TYR A 26 -3.87 2.78 -9.20
N ILE A 27 -4.09 1.64 -8.56
CA ILE A 27 -4.21 1.54 -7.11
C ILE A 27 -3.00 0.77 -6.58
N ILE A 28 -2.31 1.34 -5.58
CA ILE A 28 -1.32 0.63 -4.79
C ILE A 28 -1.95 0.21 -3.47
N ASN A 29 -1.98 -1.09 -3.22
CA ASN A 29 -2.46 -1.72 -2.00
C ASN A 29 -1.26 -2.25 -1.20
N TYR A 30 -1.14 -1.80 0.05
CA TYR A 30 -0.18 -2.32 1.02
C TYR A 30 -0.94 -3.14 2.06
N TYR A 31 -0.55 -4.39 2.23
CA TYR A 31 -1.07 -5.25 3.28
C TYR A 31 0.01 -5.47 4.33
N SER A 32 -0.36 -5.31 5.59
CA SER A 32 0.55 -5.49 6.73
C SER A 32 -0.04 -6.41 7.79
N GLN A 33 0.84 -7.07 8.53
CA GLN A 33 0.46 -7.77 9.75
C GLN A 33 -0.21 -6.81 10.73
N ILE A 34 -1.22 -7.30 11.47
CA ILE A 34 -1.77 -6.57 12.62
C ILE A 34 -0.61 -6.36 13.59
N ASN A 35 -0.21 -5.11 13.77
CA ASN A 35 0.83 -4.72 14.70
C ASN A 35 0.29 -3.59 15.58
N PHE A 36 0.83 -3.45 16.79
CA PHE A 36 0.44 -2.44 17.77
C PHE A 36 0.43 -1.00 17.19
N ASN A 37 1.23 -0.76 16.14
CA ASN A 37 1.35 0.54 15.47
C ASN A 37 0.37 0.75 14.30
N PHE A 38 -0.30 -0.28 13.79
CA PHE A 38 -1.21 -0.17 12.65
C PHE A 38 -2.50 -0.94 12.95
N LYS A 39 -3.59 -0.18 13.16
CA LYS A 39 -4.93 -0.75 13.33
C LYS A 39 -5.50 -1.30 12.02
N ASP A 40 -5.09 -0.70 10.91
CA ASP A 40 -5.51 -1.09 9.57
C ASP A 40 -4.51 -2.05 8.95
N THR A 41 -4.99 -3.20 8.48
CA THR A 41 -4.19 -4.23 7.80
C THR A 41 -4.02 -3.96 6.31
N LYS A 42 -4.73 -2.96 5.78
CA LYS A 42 -4.71 -2.57 4.38
C LYS A 42 -4.64 -1.05 4.26
N LEU A 43 -3.61 -0.55 3.57
CA LEU A 43 -3.52 0.84 3.13
C LEU A 43 -3.66 0.88 1.61
N MET A 44 -4.55 1.73 1.12
CA MET A 44 -4.83 1.89 -0.30
C MET A 44 -4.47 3.30 -0.74
N LYS A 45 -3.78 3.42 -1.88
CA LYS A 45 -3.52 4.71 -2.51
C LYS A 45 -3.84 4.64 -3.99
N GLU A 46 -4.79 5.47 -4.40
CA GLU A 46 -5.22 5.64 -5.79
C GLU A 46 -4.43 6.77 -6.45
N PHE A 47 -4.08 6.58 -7.71
CA PHE A 47 -3.41 7.58 -8.54
C PHE A 47 -4.16 7.70 -9.85
N ASN A 48 -4.82 8.84 -10.04
CA ASN A 48 -5.53 9.19 -11.27
C ASN A 48 -4.60 9.96 -12.23
N PHE A 49 -4.78 9.78 -13.53
CA PHE A 49 -4.07 10.52 -14.60
C PHE A 49 -4.82 11.77 -15.06
#